data_AF-A0A5E5PXW7-F1
#
_entry.id   AF-A0A5E5PXW7-F1
#
_cell.length_a   1.000
_cell.length_b   1.000
_cell.length_c   1.000
_cell.angle_alpha   90.00
_cell.angle_beta   90.00
_cell.angle_gamma   90.00
#
_symmetry.space_group_name_H-M   'P 1'
#
loop_
_entity.id
_entity.type
_entity.pdbx_description
1 polymer ?
#
loop_
_entity_poly.entity_id
_entity_poly.type
_entity_poly.pdbx_seq_one_letter_code
_entity_poly.pdbx_strand_id
1 'polypeptide(L)'
;MAKNEAQTDIDLFNYLTNDKVFAENWKTKKIINTHIVEVLSTATKSNTGNNRGEPDLIYFNENKKILILIENKDQIKDHSGNNIKNNATAGIKHYLKFFLQDKLRTKSQPTQKYLADFRIIGIAFSGNIADEHNHLIDTFIIQGDKVKDISIKEFQNEGDYISLFENLDLELIANNISKSSGEINRMLRNIDSQKRPVLLSALMVCLYEKDNVRNDFKSNYQNYQTSTIINNIPTTINSILIAEGISQDKINVLNNELSFIKTDNDLNNSDILSEILEELENNVIPLFNKKTSYDIIGKFYEEFLRYAGIANVKKGIVLTPNHITTLFTQLIPIKANDKIFDACCGTGAF
;
A
#
# COMPACT_ATOMS: atom_id res chain seq x y z
N MET A 1 -3.69 -5.64 46.50
CA MET A 1 -4.11 -4.29 46.05
C MET A 1 -5.40 -4.46 45.27
N ALA A 2 -6.43 -3.67 45.57
CA ALA A 2 -7.64 -3.66 44.76
C ALA A 2 -7.28 -3.13 43.36
N LYS A 3 -7.79 -3.77 42.30
CA LYS A 3 -7.63 -3.31 40.92
C LYS A 3 -8.18 -1.88 40.82
N ASN A 4 -7.38 -0.91 40.41
CA ASN A 4 -7.84 0.45 40.14
C ASN A 4 -7.73 0.79 38.65
N GLU A 5 -8.28 -0.09 37.80
CA GLU A 5 -8.31 0.07 36.33
C GLU A 5 -8.94 1.42 35.92
N ALA A 6 -9.89 1.94 36.70
CA ALA A 6 -10.51 3.25 36.43
C ALA A 6 -9.53 4.44 36.56
N GLN A 7 -8.60 4.39 37.53
CA GLN A 7 -7.56 5.43 37.65
C GLN A 7 -6.55 5.29 36.52
N THR A 8 -6.13 4.06 36.19
CA THR A 8 -5.23 3.79 35.08
C THR A 8 -5.79 4.29 33.74
N ASP A 9 -7.10 4.13 33.51
CA ASP A 9 -7.79 4.66 32.32
C ASP A 9 -7.72 6.19 32.24
N ILE A 10 -7.92 6.88 33.37
CA ILE A 10 -7.90 8.35 33.46
C ILE A 10 -6.48 8.87 33.24
N ASP A 11 -5.48 8.26 33.88
CA ASP A 11 -4.08 8.66 33.75
C ASP A 11 -3.60 8.52 32.31
N LEU A 12 -3.94 7.40 31.66
CA LEU A 12 -3.63 7.19 30.26
C LEU A 12 -4.36 8.18 29.35
N PHE A 13 -5.65 8.43 29.58
CA PHE A 13 -6.42 9.41 28.82
C PHE A 13 -5.80 10.82 28.90
N ASN A 14 -5.40 11.24 30.10
CA ASN A 14 -4.76 12.53 30.32
C ASN A 14 -3.41 12.62 29.60
N TYR A 15 -2.58 11.59 29.71
CA TYR A 15 -1.30 11.52 29.00
C TYR A 15 -1.49 11.65 27.48
N LEU A 16 -2.41 10.88 26.90
CA LEU A 16 -2.67 10.92 25.45
C LEU A 16 -3.23 12.27 24.98
N THR A 17 -3.92 13.00 25.85
CA THR A 17 -4.53 14.30 25.53
C THR A 17 -3.54 15.45 25.69
N ASN A 18 -2.65 15.38 26.68
CA ASN A 18 -1.75 16.48 27.04
C ASN A 18 -0.35 16.36 26.43
N ASP A 19 0.15 15.12 26.28
CA ASP A 19 1.55 14.85 25.92
C ASP A 19 1.70 14.34 24.47
N LYS A 20 0.60 14.05 23.77
CA LYS A 20 0.61 13.58 22.38
C LYS A 20 -0.23 14.47 21.48
N VAL A 21 0.16 14.54 20.21
CA VAL A 21 -0.50 15.39 19.20
C VAL A 21 -1.49 14.56 18.40
N PHE A 22 -2.77 14.74 18.72
CA PHE A 22 -3.91 14.18 17.99
C PHE A 22 -4.85 15.30 17.55
N ALA A 23 -5.35 15.24 16.31
CA ALA A 23 -6.23 16.26 15.77
C ALA A 23 -7.65 16.18 16.35
N GLU A 24 -8.10 14.97 16.72
CA GLU A 24 -9.42 14.71 17.30
C GLU A 24 -9.30 14.32 18.78
N ASN A 25 -10.44 14.25 19.48
CA ASN A 25 -10.47 13.86 20.88
C ASN A 25 -10.56 12.33 21.06
N TRP A 26 -9.84 11.80 22.04
CA TRP A 26 -10.03 10.45 22.54
C TRP A 26 -11.41 10.28 23.20
N LYS A 27 -11.98 9.08 23.09
CA LYS A 27 -13.29 8.74 23.66
C LYS A 27 -13.19 7.51 24.55
N THR A 28 -13.87 7.54 25.69
CA THR A 28 -13.95 6.42 26.63
C THR A 28 -15.14 5.53 26.29
N LYS A 29 -14.92 4.23 26.05
CA LYS A 29 -15.93 3.14 25.94
C LYS A 29 -17.09 3.28 24.94
N LYS A 30 -17.43 4.48 24.46
CA LYS A 30 -18.58 4.77 23.58
C LYS A 30 -18.12 5.69 22.44
N ILE A 31 -18.41 5.26 21.22
CA ILE A 31 -18.27 6.08 20.01
C ILE A 31 -19.64 6.26 19.36
N ILE A 32 -19.82 7.37 18.64
CA ILE A 32 -21.09 7.75 17.97
C ILE A 32 -21.12 7.23 16.52
N ASN A 33 -19.95 7.02 15.90
CA ASN A 33 -19.84 6.56 14.51
C ASN A 33 -20.54 5.21 14.33
N THR A 34 -21.60 5.20 13.52
CA THR A 34 -22.51 4.06 13.36
C THR A 34 -21.82 2.84 12.74
N HIS A 35 -20.86 3.04 11.84
CA HIS A 35 -20.10 1.96 11.21
C HIS A 35 -19.19 1.25 12.22
N ILE A 36 -18.48 2.00 13.07
CA ILE A 36 -17.65 1.43 14.12
C ILE A 36 -18.51 0.77 15.20
N VAL A 37 -19.64 1.39 15.57
CA VAL A 37 -20.60 0.81 16.51
C VAL A 37 -21.15 -0.52 15.98
N GLU A 38 -21.47 -0.62 14.69
CA GLU A 38 -21.95 -1.86 14.08
C GLU A 38 -20.92 -2.99 14.23
N VAL A 39 -19.64 -2.71 13.99
CA VAL A 39 -18.56 -3.70 14.17
C VAL A 39 -18.42 -4.10 15.64
N LEU A 40 -18.29 -3.11 16.53
CA LEU A 40 -18.09 -3.33 17.96
C LEU A 40 -19.31 -3.97 18.63
N SER A 41 -20.52 -3.81 18.10
CA SER A 41 -21.74 -4.47 18.62
C SER A 41 -21.59 -5.99 18.70
N THR A 42 -20.77 -6.58 17.83
CA THR A 42 -20.49 -8.02 17.80
C THR A 42 -19.20 -8.42 18.51
N ALA A 43 -18.43 -7.46 19.02
CA ALA A 43 -17.07 -7.64 19.55
C ALA A 43 -17.02 -7.83 21.07
N THR A 44 -18.06 -8.37 21.70
CA THR A 44 -18.07 -8.60 23.16
C THR A 44 -17.01 -9.59 23.61
N LYS A 45 -16.39 -9.30 24.76
CA LYS A 45 -15.50 -10.25 25.47
C LYS A 45 -16.27 -11.23 26.36
N SER A 46 -17.58 -11.04 26.52
CA SER A 46 -18.46 -11.85 27.36
C SER A 46 -19.43 -12.66 26.51
N ASN A 47 -19.60 -13.94 26.83
CA ASN A 47 -20.52 -14.88 26.15
C ASN A 47 -22.02 -14.59 26.41
N THR A 48 -22.37 -13.39 26.87
CA THR A 48 -23.75 -12.98 27.16
C THR A 48 -24.26 -12.15 25.98
N GLY A 49 -25.31 -12.62 25.30
CA GLY A 49 -25.75 -12.18 23.98
C GLY A 49 -26.22 -10.72 23.80
N ASN A 50 -26.11 -9.86 24.83
CA ASN A 50 -26.57 -8.46 24.79
C ASN A 50 -25.48 -7.42 25.05
N ASN A 51 -24.21 -7.82 25.18
CA ASN A 51 -23.13 -6.87 25.41
C ASN A 51 -22.39 -6.55 24.10
N ARG A 52 -22.00 -5.30 23.93
CA ARG A 52 -21.12 -4.83 22.85
C ARG A 52 -19.67 -4.86 23.29
N GLY A 53 -18.75 -4.84 22.33
CA GLY A 53 -17.35 -4.60 22.58
C GLY A 53 -17.10 -3.15 23.03
N GLU A 54 -16.42 -2.98 24.16
CA GLU A 54 -16.06 -1.67 24.71
C GLU A 54 -14.55 -1.64 24.97
N PRO A 55 -13.73 -1.29 23.95
CA PRO A 55 -12.34 -0.90 24.18
C PRO A 55 -12.29 0.25 25.19
N ASP A 56 -11.24 0.29 26.01
CA ASP A 56 -11.14 1.24 27.12
C ASP A 56 -11.04 2.68 26.58
N LEU A 57 -10.18 2.88 25.58
CA LEU A 57 -10.09 4.13 24.82
C LEU A 57 -10.22 3.90 23.32
N ILE A 58 -10.84 4.86 22.64
CA ILE A 58 -11.05 4.87 21.20
C ILE A 58 -10.66 6.24 20.66
N TYR A 59 -9.74 6.27 19.71
CA TYR A 59 -9.44 7.41 18.87
C TYR A 59 -9.97 7.19 17.46
N PHE A 60 -10.58 8.20 16.87
CA PHE A 60 -11.12 8.12 15.53
C PHE A 60 -10.99 9.45 14.82
N ASN A 61 -10.34 9.44 13.65
CA ASN A 61 -10.27 10.58 12.74
C ASN A 61 -10.76 10.16 11.36
N GLU A 62 -11.94 10.66 10.99
CA GLU A 62 -12.59 10.34 9.72
C GLU A 62 -11.87 10.92 8.51
N ASN A 63 -11.31 12.13 8.65
CA ASN A 63 -10.60 12.83 7.58
C ASN A 63 -9.30 12.11 7.21
N LYS A 64 -8.57 11.63 8.23
CA LYS A 64 -7.31 10.88 8.05
C LYS A 64 -7.50 9.36 7.95
N LYS A 65 -8.74 8.87 8.02
CA LYS A 65 -9.12 7.44 7.95
C LYS A 65 -8.30 6.58 8.92
N ILE A 66 -8.23 6.98 10.17
CA ILE A 66 -7.50 6.25 11.22
C ILE A 66 -8.41 5.95 12.42
N LEU A 67 -8.28 4.73 12.94
CA LEU A 67 -8.97 4.22 14.12
C LEU A 67 -7.93 3.58 15.04
N ILE A 68 -7.84 4.05 16.29
CA ILE A 68 -6.99 3.45 17.31
C ILE A 68 -7.87 2.96 18.45
N LEU A 69 -7.73 1.69 18.78
CA LEU A 69 -8.38 1.06 19.92
C LEU A 69 -7.34 0.80 20.99
N ILE A 70 -7.68 1.00 22.26
CA ILE A 70 -6.79 0.68 23.37
C ILE A 70 -7.47 -0.28 24.33
N GLU A 71 -6.72 -1.29 24.74
CA GLU A 71 -7.03 -2.11 25.91
C GLU A 71 -6.03 -1.79 27.03
N ASN A 72 -6.55 -1.48 28.21
CA ASN A 72 -5.78 -1.10 29.38
C ASN A 72 -5.91 -2.14 30.50
N LYS A 73 -4.83 -2.35 31.26
CA LYS A 73 -4.83 -3.11 32.51
C LYS A 73 -3.98 -2.39 33.56
N ASP A 74 -4.48 -2.33 34.79
CA ASP A 74 -3.79 -1.70 35.91
C ASP A 74 -2.38 -2.31 36.16
N GLN A 75 -2.21 -3.62 36.01
CA GLN A 75 -1.00 -4.32 36.42
C GLN A 75 -0.27 -4.95 35.23
N ILE A 76 1.07 -4.82 35.19
CA ILE A 76 1.93 -5.42 34.15
C ILE A 76 1.76 -6.92 34.00
N LYS A 77 1.52 -7.64 35.11
CA LYS A 77 1.27 -9.09 35.07
C LYS A 77 0.04 -9.47 34.23
N ASP A 78 -0.86 -8.51 34.03
CA ASP A 78 -2.08 -8.63 33.24
C ASP A 78 -1.86 -8.14 31.79
N HIS A 79 -0.62 -7.82 31.36
CA HIS A 79 -0.35 -7.37 29.99
C HIS A 79 -0.55 -8.48 28.95
N SER A 80 0.12 -9.62 29.18
CA SER A 80 0.25 -10.72 28.23
C SER A 80 -0.40 -11.99 28.73
N GLY A 81 -1.17 -12.65 27.86
CA GLY A 81 -1.81 -13.93 28.14
C GLY A 81 -2.89 -14.26 27.12
N ASN A 82 -3.65 -15.33 27.35
CA ASN A 82 -4.69 -15.81 26.43
C ASN A 82 -6.10 -15.38 26.82
N ASN A 83 -6.27 -14.77 28.00
CA ASN A 83 -7.60 -14.41 28.49
C ASN A 83 -7.99 -13.01 27.99
N ILE A 84 -8.94 -12.96 27.05
CA ILE A 84 -9.41 -11.71 26.42
C ILE A 84 -9.99 -10.67 27.39
N LYS A 85 -10.39 -11.08 28.61
CA LYS A 85 -10.91 -10.16 29.64
C LYS A 85 -9.81 -9.65 30.55
N ASN A 86 -8.90 -10.54 30.93
CA ASN A 86 -7.90 -10.25 31.94
C ASN A 86 -6.59 -9.74 31.35
N ASN A 87 -6.32 -9.99 30.05
CA ASN A 87 -5.06 -9.63 29.43
C ASN A 87 -5.21 -8.52 28.39
N ALA A 88 -4.36 -7.50 28.47
CA ALA A 88 -4.39 -6.34 27.57
C ALA A 88 -4.20 -6.77 26.10
N THR A 89 -3.15 -7.55 25.82
CA THR A 89 -2.82 -8.05 24.48
C THR A 89 -3.90 -8.96 23.89
N ALA A 90 -4.51 -9.83 24.70
CA ALA A 90 -5.60 -10.70 24.24
C ALA A 90 -6.88 -9.89 23.96
N GLY A 91 -7.20 -8.92 24.82
CA GLY A 91 -8.35 -8.05 24.69
C GLY A 91 -8.29 -7.18 23.44
N ILE A 92 -7.15 -6.55 23.17
CA ILE A 92 -7.01 -5.72 21.98
C ILE A 92 -7.02 -6.54 20.69
N LYS A 93 -6.33 -7.69 20.65
CA LYS A 93 -6.36 -8.60 19.50
C LYS A 93 -7.76 -9.12 19.23
N HIS A 94 -8.56 -9.35 20.28
CA HIS A 94 -9.97 -9.73 20.14
C HIS A 94 -10.75 -8.65 19.41
N TYR A 95 -10.63 -7.37 19.79
CA TYR A 95 -11.34 -6.28 19.09
C TYR A 95 -10.90 -6.15 17.64
N LEU A 96 -9.59 -6.16 17.37
CA LEU A 96 -9.07 -6.02 16.01
C LEU A 96 -9.58 -7.12 15.06
N LYS A 97 -9.78 -8.35 15.53
CA LYS A 97 -10.32 -9.44 14.71
C LYS A 97 -11.67 -9.12 14.08
N PHE A 98 -12.49 -8.27 14.69
CA PHE A 98 -13.80 -7.89 14.12
C PHE A 98 -13.71 -6.90 12.97
N PHE A 99 -12.56 -6.26 12.81
CA PHE A 99 -12.28 -5.34 11.70
C PHE A 99 -11.52 -6.02 10.55
N LEU A 100 -11.25 -7.33 10.64
CA LEU A 100 -10.75 -8.14 9.52
C LEU A 100 -11.81 -8.24 8.43
N GLN A 101 -11.39 -8.36 7.17
CA GLN A 101 -12.26 -8.42 6.00
C GLN A 101 -13.26 -9.58 6.10
N ASP A 102 -12.84 -10.74 6.59
CA ASP A 102 -13.72 -11.89 6.80
C ASP A 102 -14.90 -11.56 7.74
N LYS A 103 -14.66 -10.78 8.80
CA LYS A 103 -15.68 -10.32 9.75
C LYS A 103 -16.47 -9.14 9.21
N LEU A 104 -15.83 -8.19 8.53
CA LEU A 104 -16.51 -7.06 7.93
C LEU A 104 -17.52 -7.49 6.87
N ARG A 105 -17.28 -8.58 6.12
CA ARG A 105 -18.26 -9.16 5.18
C ARG A 105 -19.60 -9.54 5.81
N THR A 106 -19.64 -9.75 7.13
CA THR A 106 -20.88 -10.02 7.88
C THR A 106 -21.66 -8.75 8.25
N LYS A 107 -21.11 -7.57 7.97
CA LYS A 107 -21.69 -6.26 8.28
C LYS A 107 -22.39 -5.67 7.06
N SER A 108 -23.12 -4.57 7.25
CA SER A 108 -23.79 -3.85 6.19
C SER A 108 -22.82 -3.42 5.08
N GLN A 109 -23.28 -3.44 3.81
CA GLN A 109 -22.46 -3.02 2.66
C GLN A 109 -21.90 -1.58 2.82
N PRO A 110 -22.64 -0.60 3.38
CA PRO A 110 -22.09 0.71 3.69
C PRO A 110 -20.90 0.65 4.66
N THR A 111 -21.01 -0.13 5.74
CA THR A 111 -19.92 -0.28 6.74
C THR A 111 -18.68 -0.93 6.14
N GLN A 112 -18.87 -1.95 5.28
CA GLN A 112 -17.76 -2.58 4.55
C GLN A 112 -16.99 -1.56 3.70
N LYS A 113 -17.70 -0.77 2.89
CA LYS A 113 -17.09 0.25 2.04
C LYS A 113 -16.46 1.37 2.86
N TYR A 114 -17.12 1.79 3.94
CA TYR A 114 -16.66 2.87 4.80
C TYR A 114 -15.32 2.56 5.48
N LEU A 115 -15.16 1.32 5.98
CA LEU A 115 -13.97 0.90 6.71
C LEU A 115 -12.86 0.30 5.82
N ALA A 116 -13.09 0.15 4.51
CA ALA A 116 -12.14 -0.50 3.60
C ALA A 116 -10.75 0.16 3.60
N ASP A 117 -10.72 1.49 3.70
CA ASP A 117 -9.49 2.28 3.61
C ASP A 117 -9.03 2.82 4.98
N PHE A 118 -9.56 2.28 6.08
CA PHE A 118 -9.16 2.71 7.42
C PHE A 118 -7.85 2.04 7.86
N ARG A 119 -6.95 2.86 8.39
CA ARG A 119 -5.77 2.44 9.15
C ARG A 119 -6.22 2.08 10.57
N ILE A 120 -6.22 0.80 10.90
CA ILE A 120 -6.73 0.31 12.18
C ILE A 120 -5.56 -0.17 13.05
N ILE A 121 -5.45 0.44 14.21
CA ILE A 121 -4.40 0.20 15.20
C ILE A 121 -5.05 -0.27 16.50
N GLY A 122 -4.43 -1.24 17.15
CA GLY A 122 -4.77 -1.62 18.50
C GLY A 122 -3.56 -1.52 19.40
N ILE A 123 -3.72 -0.91 20.57
CA ILE A 123 -2.66 -0.78 21.57
C ILE A 123 -3.08 -1.53 22.82
N ALA A 124 -2.24 -2.45 23.30
CA ALA A 124 -2.33 -2.98 24.64
C ALA A 124 -1.43 -2.15 25.55
N PHE A 125 -1.99 -1.64 26.64
CA PHE A 125 -1.26 -0.91 27.66
C PHE A 125 -1.49 -1.58 29.02
N SER A 126 -0.46 -1.59 29.86
CA SER A 126 -0.64 -1.91 31.27
C SER A 126 0.37 -1.22 32.16
N GLY A 127 0.00 -1.02 33.44
CA GLY A 127 0.85 -0.36 34.43
C GLY A 127 0.62 1.15 34.52
N ASN A 128 1.65 1.88 34.94
CA ASN A 128 1.59 3.32 35.16
C ASN A 128 2.35 4.07 34.06
N ILE A 129 1.64 4.89 33.27
CA ILE A 129 2.21 5.63 32.14
C ILE A 129 3.25 6.67 32.58
N ALA A 130 3.19 7.14 33.82
CA ALA A 130 4.15 8.08 34.38
C ALA A 130 5.43 7.40 34.93
N ASP A 131 5.48 6.06 34.95
CA ASP A 131 6.61 5.29 35.45
C ASP A 131 7.22 4.47 34.30
N GLU A 132 8.38 4.93 33.79
CA GLU A 132 9.09 4.32 32.66
C GLU A 132 9.49 2.85 32.87
N HIS A 133 9.60 2.40 34.12
CA HIS A 133 9.96 1.02 34.45
C HIS A 133 8.76 0.15 34.78
N ASN A 134 7.59 0.76 34.96
CA ASN A 134 6.39 0.08 35.44
C ASN A 134 5.20 0.27 34.49
N HIS A 135 5.47 0.22 33.18
CA HIS A 135 4.44 0.00 32.18
C HIS A 135 4.91 -0.88 31.02
N LEU A 136 3.94 -1.44 30.29
CA LEU A 136 4.17 -2.14 29.03
C LEU A 136 3.20 -1.62 27.97
N ILE A 137 3.70 -1.50 26.75
CA ILE A 137 2.92 -1.14 25.56
C ILE A 137 3.22 -2.16 24.46
N ASP A 138 2.18 -2.71 23.85
CA ASP A 138 2.29 -3.46 22.59
C ASP A 138 1.35 -2.88 21.56
N THR A 139 1.87 -2.62 20.36
CA THR A 139 1.08 -2.08 19.25
C THR A 139 0.84 -3.14 18.18
N PHE A 140 -0.40 -3.20 17.71
CA PHE A 140 -0.88 -4.11 16.69
C PHE A 140 -1.56 -3.33 15.56
N ILE A 141 -1.47 -3.84 14.33
CA ILE A 141 -2.17 -3.29 13.17
C ILE A 141 -2.91 -4.39 12.43
N ILE A 142 -3.87 -3.99 11.58
CA ILE A 142 -4.46 -4.87 10.58
C ILE A 142 -3.68 -4.74 9.28
N GLN A 143 -3.08 -5.83 8.80
CA GLN A 143 -2.35 -5.91 7.53
C GLN A 143 -2.68 -7.23 6.83
N GLY A 144 -3.08 -7.19 5.56
CA GLY A 144 -3.32 -8.40 4.76
C GLY A 144 -4.31 -9.39 5.39
N ASP A 145 -5.39 -8.86 5.96
CA ASP A 145 -6.44 -9.60 6.69
C ASP A 145 -5.95 -10.35 7.95
N LYS A 146 -4.87 -9.87 8.56
CA LYS A 146 -4.32 -10.42 9.81
C LYS A 146 -3.99 -9.31 10.80
N VAL A 147 -4.04 -9.66 12.08
CA VAL A 147 -3.52 -8.80 13.16
C VAL A 147 -2.03 -9.05 13.30
N LYS A 148 -1.21 -8.02 13.03
CA LYS A 148 0.25 -8.08 13.10
C LYS A 148 0.75 -7.26 14.29
N ASP A 149 1.67 -7.84 15.06
CA ASP A 149 2.45 -7.14 16.08
C ASP A 149 3.57 -6.37 15.39
N ILE A 150 3.66 -5.07 15.65
CA ILE A 150 4.70 -4.19 15.08
C ILE A 150 5.77 -3.79 16.10
N SER A 151 5.69 -4.32 17.32
CA SER A 151 6.69 -4.16 18.38
C SER A 151 7.02 -2.71 18.77
N ILE A 152 6.13 -1.75 18.50
CA ILE A 152 6.23 -0.39 19.03
C ILE A 152 5.80 -0.41 20.50
N LYS A 153 6.72 0.02 21.39
CA LYS A 153 6.58 -0.02 22.85
C LYS A 153 6.32 1.35 23.49
N GLU A 154 5.94 2.34 22.69
CA GLU A 154 5.65 3.69 23.15
C GLU A 154 4.47 4.28 22.37
N PHE A 155 3.78 5.25 22.96
CA PHE A 155 2.73 5.99 22.26
C PHE A 155 3.34 7.01 21.30
N GLN A 156 2.82 7.04 20.07
CA GLN A 156 3.27 7.96 19.02
C GLN A 156 2.25 9.08 18.81
N ASN A 157 2.60 10.12 18.05
CA ASN A 157 1.62 11.11 17.61
C ASN A 157 0.76 10.54 16.47
N GLU A 158 -0.35 11.19 16.17
CA GLU A 158 -1.22 10.77 15.06
C GLU A 158 -0.46 10.69 13.72
N GLY A 159 0.39 11.68 13.43
CA GLY A 159 1.17 11.74 12.20
C GLY A 159 2.11 10.54 12.06
N ASP A 160 2.82 10.20 13.13
CA ASP A 160 3.77 9.09 13.17
C ASP A 160 3.07 7.73 12.94
N TYR A 161 1.88 7.55 13.53
CA TYR A 161 1.06 6.37 13.27
C TYR A 161 0.61 6.28 11.81
N ILE A 162 0.29 7.40 11.16
CA ILE A 162 -0.08 7.42 9.74
C ILE A 162 1.13 7.06 8.87
N SER A 163 2.29 7.67 9.14
CA SER A 163 3.54 7.42 8.42
C SER A 163 4.01 5.96 8.54
N LEU A 164 3.67 5.27 9.63
CA LEU A 164 3.92 3.83 9.74
C LEU A 164 3.22 3.04 8.62
N PHE A 165 1.94 3.30 8.35
CA PHE A 165 1.20 2.60 7.29
C PHE A 165 1.74 2.98 5.91
N GLU A 166 2.09 4.25 5.70
CA GLU A 166 2.70 4.71 4.45
C GLU A 166 4.02 3.97 4.18
N ASN A 167 4.89 3.85 5.18
CA ASN A 167 6.15 3.12 5.05
C ASN A 167 5.94 1.63 4.77
N LEU A 168 4.97 0.99 5.44
CA LEU A 168 4.64 -0.42 5.19
C LEU A 168 4.09 -0.66 3.79
N ASP A 169 3.26 0.26 3.29
CA ASP A 169 2.75 0.21 1.93
C ASP A 169 3.88 0.37 0.91
N LEU A 170 4.81 1.31 1.15
CA LEU A 170 6.00 1.50 0.31
C LEU A 170 6.90 0.27 0.30
N GLU A 171 7.14 -0.36 1.45
CA GLU A 171 7.94 -1.58 1.54
C GLU A 171 7.29 -2.73 0.77
N LEU A 172 5.96 -2.90 0.89
CA LEU A 172 5.22 -3.91 0.14
C LEU A 172 5.28 -3.65 -1.37
N ILE A 173 5.08 -2.41 -1.79
CA ILE A 173 5.18 -1.99 -3.20
C ILE A 173 6.58 -2.27 -3.72
N ALA A 174 7.63 -1.86 -3.00
CA ALA A 174 9.02 -2.07 -3.38
C ALA A 174 9.37 -3.57 -3.49
N ASN A 175 8.89 -4.39 -2.55
CA ASN A 175 9.09 -5.84 -2.58
C ASN A 175 8.38 -6.49 -3.78
N ASN A 176 7.15 -6.09 -4.07
CA ASN A 176 6.41 -6.60 -5.24
C ASN A 176 7.11 -6.20 -6.55
N ILE A 177 7.52 -4.94 -6.67
CA ILE A 177 8.30 -4.44 -7.80
C ILE A 177 9.58 -5.26 -7.98
N SER A 178 10.38 -5.42 -6.93
CA SER A 178 11.64 -6.16 -7.00
C SER A 178 11.42 -7.61 -7.43
N LYS A 179 10.35 -8.25 -6.93
CA LYS A 179 9.97 -9.60 -7.31
C LYS A 179 9.59 -9.68 -8.79
N SER A 180 8.63 -8.87 -9.25
CA SER A 180 8.18 -8.85 -10.65
C SER A 180 9.32 -8.50 -11.61
N SER A 181 10.15 -7.51 -11.28
CA SER A 181 11.33 -7.15 -12.08
C SER A 181 12.33 -8.30 -12.21
N GLY A 182 12.54 -9.09 -11.14
CA GLY A 182 13.40 -10.26 -11.15
C GLY A 182 12.82 -11.42 -11.98
N GLU A 183 11.52 -11.70 -11.83
CA GLU A 183 10.80 -12.73 -12.59
C GLU A 183 10.83 -12.44 -14.10
N ILE A 184 10.47 -11.21 -14.52
CA ILE A 184 10.49 -10.81 -15.92
C ILE A 184 11.91 -10.89 -16.50
N ASN A 185 12.94 -10.46 -15.75
CA ASN A 185 14.33 -10.60 -16.21
C ASN A 185 14.76 -12.05 -16.37
N ARG A 186 14.29 -12.95 -15.48
CA ARG A 186 14.58 -14.39 -15.58
C ARG A 186 13.97 -14.98 -16.86
N MET A 187 12.75 -14.57 -17.20
CA MET A 187 12.07 -14.99 -18.44
C MET A 187 12.81 -14.48 -19.68
N LEU A 188 13.27 -13.23 -19.66
CA LEU A 188 14.00 -12.60 -20.75
C LEU A 188 15.51 -12.95 -20.80
N ARG A 189 15.98 -13.95 -20.04
CA ARG A 189 17.43 -14.23 -19.88
C ARG A 189 18.17 -14.51 -21.19
N ASN A 190 17.51 -15.09 -22.18
CA ASN A 190 18.09 -15.41 -23.49
C ASN A 190 18.05 -14.23 -24.46
N ILE A 191 17.29 -13.18 -24.14
CA ILE A 191 17.18 -11.97 -24.95
C ILE A 191 18.36 -11.04 -24.62
N ASP A 192 18.92 -10.39 -25.65
CA ASP A 192 19.96 -9.38 -25.49
C ASP A 192 19.52 -8.33 -24.45
N SER A 193 20.36 -8.10 -23.43
CA SER A 193 20.06 -7.19 -22.33
C SER A 193 19.69 -5.77 -22.80
N GLN A 194 20.27 -5.30 -23.92
CA GLN A 194 19.97 -3.97 -24.47
C GLN A 194 18.56 -3.87 -25.08
N LYS A 195 17.96 -5.01 -25.46
CA LYS A 195 16.62 -5.08 -26.08
C LYS A 195 15.50 -5.28 -25.05
N ARG A 196 15.80 -5.80 -23.86
CA ARG A 196 14.80 -6.07 -22.82
C ARG A 196 14.04 -4.82 -22.37
N PRO A 197 14.68 -3.64 -22.14
CA PRO A 197 13.95 -2.46 -21.66
C PRO A 197 12.94 -1.93 -22.68
N VAL A 198 13.29 -1.92 -23.98
CA VAL A 198 12.37 -1.46 -25.02
C VAL A 198 11.21 -2.43 -25.22
N LEU A 199 11.47 -3.75 -25.13
CA LEU A 199 10.42 -4.77 -25.15
C LEU A 199 9.47 -4.64 -23.96
N LEU A 200 10.00 -4.50 -22.75
CA LEU A 200 9.20 -4.32 -21.54
C LEU A 200 8.29 -3.09 -21.66
N SER A 201 8.86 -1.95 -22.08
CA SER A 201 8.12 -0.71 -22.27
C SER A 201 7.01 -0.87 -23.31
N ALA A 202 7.30 -1.56 -24.41
CA ALA A 202 6.33 -1.87 -25.46
C ALA A 202 5.15 -2.71 -24.95
N LEU A 203 5.41 -3.75 -24.15
CA LEU A 203 4.37 -4.58 -23.55
C LEU A 203 3.51 -3.81 -22.55
N MET A 204 4.12 -2.92 -21.75
CA MET A 204 3.38 -2.02 -20.86
C MET A 204 2.46 -1.07 -21.62
N VAL A 205 2.93 -0.50 -22.74
CA VAL A 205 2.09 0.33 -23.63
C VAL A 205 0.93 -0.49 -24.18
N CYS A 206 1.15 -1.74 -24.59
CA CYS A 206 0.08 -2.61 -25.07
C CYS A 206 -1.01 -2.91 -24.01
N LEU A 207 -0.70 -2.77 -22.72
CA LEU A 207 -1.65 -2.93 -21.62
C LEU A 207 -2.25 -1.61 -21.13
N TYR A 208 -1.86 -0.48 -21.71
CA TYR A 208 -2.36 0.83 -21.31
C TYR A 208 -3.85 0.97 -21.65
N GLU A 209 -4.63 1.43 -20.68
CA GLU A 209 -6.04 1.76 -20.84
C GLU A 209 -6.26 3.24 -20.55
N LYS A 210 -7.08 3.87 -21.39
CA LYS A 210 -7.54 5.23 -21.19
C LYS A 210 -9.03 5.30 -21.46
N ASP A 211 -9.73 6.14 -20.70
CA ASP A 211 -11.11 6.46 -20.94
C ASP A 211 -11.25 6.92 -22.41
N ASN A 212 -11.96 6.13 -23.23
CA ASN A 212 -12.21 6.29 -24.67
C ASN A 212 -11.26 5.59 -25.67
N VAL A 213 -10.26 4.81 -25.24
CA VAL A 213 -9.48 3.94 -26.14
C VAL A 213 -9.80 2.49 -25.84
N ARG A 214 -10.53 1.84 -26.75
CA ARG A 214 -10.78 0.40 -26.65
C ARG A 214 -9.48 -0.35 -26.93
N ASN A 215 -8.93 -0.99 -25.90
CA ASN A 215 -7.72 -1.80 -26.02
C ASN A 215 -8.07 -3.28 -26.20
N ASP A 216 -8.39 -3.67 -27.43
CA ASP A 216 -8.72 -5.06 -27.77
C ASP A 216 -7.56 -6.03 -27.51
N PHE A 217 -6.31 -5.56 -27.57
CA PHE A 217 -5.16 -6.39 -27.26
C PHE A 217 -5.19 -6.84 -25.80
N LYS A 218 -5.30 -5.88 -24.86
CA LYS A 218 -5.38 -6.18 -23.43
C LYS A 218 -6.52 -7.14 -23.11
N SER A 219 -7.70 -6.93 -23.70
CA SER A 219 -8.86 -7.79 -23.42
C SER A 219 -8.72 -9.24 -23.92
N ASN A 220 -7.80 -9.53 -24.84
CA ASN A 220 -7.78 -10.82 -25.56
C ASN A 220 -6.43 -11.54 -25.58
N TYR A 221 -5.31 -10.90 -25.19
CA TYR A 221 -3.97 -11.48 -25.36
C TYR A 221 -3.81 -12.85 -24.70
N GLN A 222 -4.51 -13.12 -23.59
CA GLN A 222 -4.49 -14.40 -22.89
C GLN A 222 -4.96 -15.58 -23.76
N ASN A 223 -5.78 -15.31 -24.78
CA ASN A 223 -6.29 -16.30 -25.73
C ASN A 223 -5.52 -16.31 -27.05
N TYR A 224 -4.52 -15.44 -27.21
CA TYR A 224 -3.75 -15.34 -28.44
C TYR A 224 -2.63 -16.38 -28.47
N GLN A 225 -2.38 -16.93 -29.66
CA GLN A 225 -1.13 -17.62 -29.91
C GLN A 225 0.04 -16.63 -29.90
N THR A 226 1.25 -17.07 -29.56
CA THR A 226 2.47 -16.25 -29.54
C THR A 226 2.67 -15.44 -30.82
N SER A 227 2.45 -16.04 -31.99
CA SER A 227 2.54 -15.35 -33.29
C SER A 227 1.54 -14.19 -33.42
N THR A 228 0.34 -14.32 -32.85
CA THR A 228 -0.69 -13.28 -32.85
C THR A 228 -0.29 -12.14 -31.92
N ILE A 229 0.26 -12.46 -30.73
CA ILE A 229 0.81 -11.44 -29.82
C ILE A 229 1.89 -10.63 -30.53
N ILE A 230 2.89 -11.29 -31.12
CA ILE A 230 4.01 -10.65 -31.83
C ILE A 230 3.52 -9.74 -32.96
N ASN A 231 2.56 -10.20 -33.75
CA ASN A 231 2.02 -9.43 -34.87
C ASN A 231 1.18 -8.22 -34.42
N ASN A 232 0.53 -8.30 -33.27
CA ASN A 232 -0.34 -7.24 -32.77
C ASN A 232 0.39 -6.18 -31.93
N ILE A 233 1.60 -6.46 -31.40
CA ILE A 233 2.36 -5.48 -30.62
C ILE A 233 2.56 -4.14 -31.38
N PRO A 234 3.08 -4.11 -32.63
CA PRO A 234 3.33 -2.85 -33.33
C PRO A 234 2.06 -2.04 -33.62
N THR A 235 0.97 -2.72 -33.99
CA THR A 235 -0.31 -2.06 -34.32
C THR A 235 -0.98 -1.51 -33.06
N THR A 236 -0.87 -2.23 -31.94
CA THR A 236 -1.39 -1.80 -30.63
C THR A 236 -0.66 -0.56 -30.14
N ILE A 237 0.68 -0.60 -30.14
CA ILE A 237 1.53 0.55 -29.77
C ILE A 237 1.19 1.77 -30.62
N ASN A 238 1.09 1.60 -31.94
CA ASN A 238 0.78 2.69 -32.85
C ASN A 238 -0.57 3.34 -32.51
N SER A 239 -1.60 2.53 -32.29
CA SER A 239 -2.95 3.03 -31.97
C SER A 239 -2.98 3.79 -30.65
N ILE A 240 -2.32 3.26 -29.62
CA ILE A 240 -2.28 3.88 -28.28
C ILE A 240 -1.47 5.18 -28.30
N LEU A 241 -0.26 5.16 -28.86
CA LEU A 241 0.62 6.33 -28.82
C LEU A 241 0.13 7.49 -29.69
N ILE A 242 -0.54 7.21 -30.83
CA ILE A 242 -1.20 8.26 -31.63
C ILE A 242 -2.34 8.90 -30.83
N ALA A 243 -3.13 8.11 -30.10
CA ALA A 243 -4.19 8.64 -29.25
C ALA A 243 -3.65 9.53 -28.12
N GLU A 244 -2.43 9.27 -27.64
CA GLU A 244 -1.69 10.14 -26.71
C GLU A 244 -0.97 11.33 -27.39
N GLY A 245 -1.16 11.54 -28.69
CA GLY A 245 -0.60 12.68 -29.42
C GLY A 245 0.88 12.54 -29.76
N ILE A 246 1.45 11.33 -29.69
CA ILE A 246 2.83 11.08 -30.12
C ILE A 246 2.90 11.05 -31.65
N SER A 247 3.87 11.79 -32.20
CA SER A 247 4.10 11.87 -33.64
C SER A 247 4.47 10.51 -34.24
N GLN A 248 3.96 10.22 -35.44
CA GLN A 248 4.23 8.97 -36.18
C GLN A 248 5.73 8.66 -36.32
N ASP A 249 6.58 9.67 -36.55
CA ASP A 249 8.03 9.46 -36.72
C ASP A 249 8.68 8.84 -35.49
N LYS A 250 8.29 9.26 -34.28
CA LYS A 250 8.79 8.69 -33.02
C LYS A 250 8.30 7.25 -32.84
N ILE A 251 7.06 6.97 -33.22
CA ILE A 251 6.47 5.62 -33.17
C ILE A 251 7.20 4.69 -34.15
N ASN A 252 7.56 5.19 -35.34
CA ASN A 252 8.32 4.43 -36.34
C ASN A 252 9.71 4.05 -35.81
N VAL A 253 10.40 4.97 -35.12
CA VAL A 253 11.69 4.66 -34.45
C VAL A 253 11.52 3.54 -33.43
N LEU A 254 10.48 3.59 -32.59
CA LEU A 254 10.17 2.53 -31.63
C LEU A 254 9.89 1.19 -32.33
N ASN A 255 9.08 1.18 -33.39
CA ASN A 255 8.77 -0.03 -34.15
C ASN A 255 10.02 -0.64 -34.81
N ASN A 256 10.98 0.18 -35.25
CA ASN A 256 12.24 -0.30 -35.80
C ASN A 256 13.10 -0.98 -34.72
N GLU A 257 13.19 -0.40 -33.52
CA GLU A 257 13.87 -1.02 -32.37
C GLU A 257 13.21 -2.34 -31.96
N LEU A 258 11.90 -2.47 -32.15
CA LEU A 258 11.12 -3.69 -31.92
C LEU A 258 11.10 -4.63 -33.14
N SER A 259 11.86 -4.40 -34.21
CA SER A 259 11.82 -5.31 -35.37
C SER A 259 12.30 -6.74 -35.03
N PHE A 260 13.19 -6.87 -34.03
CA PHE A 260 13.80 -8.15 -33.66
C PHE A 260 12.81 -9.19 -33.10
N ILE A 261 11.70 -8.78 -32.46
CA ILE A 261 10.72 -9.73 -31.89
C ILE A 261 10.13 -10.67 -32.96
N LYS A 262 10.14 -10.28 -34.24
CA LYS A 262 9.67 -11.13 -35.35
C LYS A 262 10.65 -12.24 -35.73
N THR A 263 11.92 -12.10 -35.37
CA THR A 263 13.00 -13.01 -35.80
C THR A 263 13.66 -13.74 -34.62
N ASP A 264 13.31 -13.37 -33.39
CA ASP A 264 13.89 -13.92 -32.18
C ASP A 264 13.31 -15.31 -31.86
N ASN A 265 14.14 -16.35 -31.89
CA ASN A 265 13.67 -17.73 -31.74
C ASN A 265 13.08 -18.03 -30.36
N ASP A 266 13.62 -17.44 -29.29
CA ASP A 266 13.12 -17.67 -27.94
C ASP A 266 11.72 -17.06 -27.80
N LEU A 267 11.51 -15.85 -28.29
CA LEU A 267 10.20 -15.19 -28.24
C LEU A 267 9.15 -15.85 -29.12
N ASN A 268 9.54 -16.39 -30.29
CA ASN A 268 8.58 -16.98 -31.24
C ASN A 268 8.16 -18.42 -30.88
N ASN A 269 8.95 -19.13 -30.08
CA ASN A 269 8.71 -20.54 -29.74
C ASN A 269 8.40 -20.77 -28.26
N SER A 270 7.98 -19.73 -27.53
CA SER A 270 7.62 -19.81 -26.13
C SER A 270 6.41 -18.94 -25.79
N ASP A 271 5.83 -19.15 -24.60
CA ASP A 271 4.74 -18.35 -24.07
C ASP A 271 5.23 -17.14 -23.26
N ILE A 272 6.54 -16.84 -23.31
CA ILE A 272 7.21 -15.81 -22.50
C ILE A 272 6.49 -14.45 -22.60
N LEU A 273 6.05 -14.05 -23.80
CA LEU A 273 5.36 -12.77 -23.98
C LEU A 273 4.01 -12.72 -23.27
N SER A 274 3.24 -13.82 -23.30
CA SER A 274 1.96 -13.91 -22.62
C SER A 274 2.14 -13.88 -21.10
N GLU A 275 3.11 -14.64 -20.59
CA GLU A 275 3.44 -14.68 -19.16
C GLU A 275 3.93 -13.31 -18.66
N ILE A 276 4.72 -12.56 -19.45
CA ILE A 276 5.15 -11.20 -19.07
C ILE A 276 3.96 -10.24 -19.04
N LEU A 277 3.06 -10.32 -20.02
CA LEU A 277 1.86 -9.49 -20.05
C LEU A 277 0.98 -9.74 -18.82
N GLU A 278 0.82 -11.01 -18.42
CA GLU A 278 0.06 -11.39 -17.22
C GLU A 278 0.72 -10.85 -15.94
N GLU A 279 2.04 -10.99 -15.80
CA GLU A 279 2.79 -10.46 -14.65
C GLU A 279 2.68 -8.93 -14.56
N LEU A 280 2.81 -8.24 -15.70
CA LEU A 280 2.65 -6.79 -15.76
C LEU A 280 1.23 -6.35 -15.39
N GLU A 281 0.21 -6.97 -15.96
CA GLU A 281 -1.19 -6.61 -15.74
C GLU A 281 -1.63 -6.84 -14.30
N ASN A 282 -1.21 -7.95 -13.69
CA ASN A 282 -1.70 -8.34 -12.36
C ASN A 282 -0.86 -7.77 -11.22
N ASN A 283 0.45 -7.63 -11.39
CA ASN A 283 1.37 -7.35 -10.28
C ASN A 283 2.07 -5.99 -10.37
N VAL A 284 2.19 -5.39 -11.56
CA VAL A 284 2.95 -4.14 -11.77
C VAL A 284 2.04 -2.95 -12.04
N ILE A 285 1.25 -3.00 -13.12
CA ILE A 285 0.38 -1.89 -13.55
C ILE A 285 -0.61 -1.43 -12.47
N PRO A 286 -1.24 -2.31 -11.67
CA PRO A 286 -2.14 -1.89 -10.60
C PRO A 286 -1.45 -1.03 -9.54
N LEU A 287 -0.13 -1.17 -9.37
CA LEU A 287 0.64 -0.36 -8.44
C LEU A 287 0.76 1.09 -8.92
N PHE A 288 0.85 1.35 -10.23
CA PHE A 288 0.97 2.72 -10.77
C PHE A 288 -0.24 3.60 -10.47
N ASN A 289 -1.41 2.99 -10.30
CA ASN A 289 -2.65 3.70 -9.96
C ASN A 289 -2.76 4.03 -8.46
N LYS A 290 -1.84 3.54 -7.62
CA LYS A 290 -1.82 3.91 -6.20
C LYS A 290 -1.34 5.34 -6.05
N LYS A 291 -2.15 6.17 -5.38
CA LYS A 291 -1.79 7.53 -5.00
C LYS A 291 -0.73 7.49 -3.90
N THR A 292 0.53 7.38 -4.29
CA THR A 292 1.69 7.42 -3.41
C THR A 292 2.62 8.54 -3.86
N SER A 293 3.39 9.13 -2.95
CA SER A 293 4.48 10.06 -3.28
C SER A 293 5.71 9.35 -3.89
N TYR A 294 5.58 8.07 -4.20
CA TYR A 294 6.67 7.22 -4.66
C TYR A 294 6.57 7.02 -6.17
N ASP A 295 7.67 7.26 -6.89
CA ASP A 295 7.77 7.02 -8.33
C ASP A 295 7.88 5.51 -8.60
N ILE A 296 6.74 4.83 -8.58
CA ILE A 296 6.62 3.38 -8.77
C ILE A 296 7.14 2.99 -10.16
N ILE A 297 6.89 3.79 -11.20
CA ILE A 297 7.32 3.52 -12.57
C ILE A 297 8.85 3.59 -12.67
N GLY A 298 9.45 4.69 -12.20
CA GLY A 298 10.89 4.87 -12.19
C GLY A 298 11.60 3.80 -11.38
N LYS A 299 11.04 3.41 -10.23
CA LYS A 299 11.58 2.35 -9.38
C LYS A 299 11.48 0.96 -10.01
N PHE A 300 10.36 0.64 -10.65
CA PHE A 300 10.23 -0.60 -11.41
C PHE A 300 11.26 -0.67 -12.54
N TYR A 301 11.47 0.43 -13.26
CA TYR A 301 12.46 0.50 -14.32
C TYR A 301 13.90 0.40 -13.79
N GLU A 302 14.23 1.08 -12.71
CA GLU A 302 15.54 1.00 -12.02
C GLU A 302 15.84 -0.44 -11.59
N GLU A 303 14.90 -1.08 -10.90
CA GLU A 303 15.00 -2.46 -10.45
C GLU A 303 15.14 -3.43 -11.63
N PHE A 304 14.35 -3.24 -12.68
CA PHE A 304 14.44 -4.05 -13.89
C PHE A 304 15.82 -3.95 -14.56
N LEU A 305 16.38 -2.74 -14.67
CA LEU A 305 17.72 -2.53 -15.24
C LEU A 305 18.82 -3.14 -14.38
N ARG A 306 18.69 -3.04 -13.04
CA ARG A 306 19.61 -3.66 -12.08
C ARG A 306 19.72 -5.17 -12.31
N TYR A 307 18.58 -5.86 -12.45
CA TYR A 307 18.55 -7.31 -12.75
C TYR A 307 19.05 -7.65 -14.15
N ALA A 308 18.87 -6.77 -15.13
CA ALA A 308 19.40 -6.97 -16.48
C ALA A 308 20.94 -6.89 -16.56
N GLY A 309 21.63 -6.60 -15.45
CA GLY A 309 23.07 -6.39 -15.42
C GLY A 309 23.51 -5.08 -16.08
N ILE A 310 22.56 -4.16 -16.29
CA ILE A 310 22.79 -2.86 -16.91
C ILE A 310 23.08 -1.87 -15.76
N ALA A 311 24.19 -2.08 -15.05
CA ALA A 311 24.60 -1.23 -13.92
C ALA A 311 24.94 0.21 -14.36
N ASN A 312 25.30 0.38 -15.64
CA ASN A 312 25.47 1.66 -16.30
C ASN A 312 24.67 1.62 -17.59
N VAL A 313 23.51 2.28 -17.60
CA VAL A 313 22.73 2.43 -18.84
C VAL A 313 23.60 3.23 -19.82
N LYS A 314 24.19 2.54 -20.81
CA LYS A 314 24.85 3.19 -21.95
C LYS A 314 23.94 4.19 -22.70
N LYS A 315 22.64 4.21 -22.38
CA LYS A 315 21.63 5.13 -22.93
C LYS A 315 21.41 6.44 -22.13
N GLY A 316 22.14 6.69 -21.03
CA GLY A 316 22.16 8.02 -20.39
C GLY A 316 20.85 8.46 -19.71
N ILE A 317 20.05 7.52 -19.21
CA ILE A 317 18.81 7.81 -18.48
C ILE A 317 19.16 8.19 -17.03
N VAL A 318 18.59 9.30 -16.54
CA VAL A 318 18.80 9.81 -15.18
C VAL A 318 17.45 9.84 -14.47
N LEU A 319 17.38 9.26 -13.27
CA LEU A 319 16.21 9.28 -12.40
C LEU A 319 16.49 10.17 -11.19
N THR A 320 15.54 11.04 -10.85
CA THR A 320 15.68 11.94 -9.69
C THR A 320 15.37 11.18 -8.40
N PRO A 321 16.27 11.15 -7.39
CA PRO A 321 15.99 10.49 -6.12
C PRO A 321 14.83 11.16 -5.36
N ASN A 322 13.97 10.36 -4.72
CA ASN A 322 12.77 10.84 -4.02
C ASN A 322 13.06 11.87 -2.90
N HIS A 323 14.15 11.69 -2.14
CA HIS A 323 14.52 12.66 -1.10
C HIS A 323 14.92 14.02 -1.69
N ILE A 324 15.39 14.07 -2.95
CA ILE A 324 15.70 15.31 -3.66
C ILE A 324 14.42 15.99 -4.14
N THR A 325 13.47 15.25 -4.73
CA THR A 325 12.18 15.83 -5.14
C THR A 325 11.43 16.37 -3.93
N THR A 326 11.38 15.59 -2.83
CA THR A 326 10.79 16.02 -1.55
C THR A 326 11.41 17.30 -1.03
N LEU A 327 12.75 17.37 -0.94
CA LEU A 327 13.45 18.58 -0.50
C LEU A 327 13.05 19.79 -1.36
N PHE A 328 13.08 19.66 -2.68
CA PHE A 328 12.76 20.76 -3.59
C PHE A 328 11.31 21.23 -3.46
N THR A 329 10.36 20.31 -3.30
CA THR A 329 8.95 20.67 -3.06
C THR A 329 8.73 21.35 -1.71
N GLN A 330 9.52 21.01 -0.68
CA GLN A 330 9.43 21.66 0.64
C GLN A 330 10.07 23.05 0.68
N LEU A 331 11.06 23.29 -0.20
CA LEU A 331 11.72 24.60 -0.32
C LEU A 331 10.84 25.65 -1.01
N ILE A 332 9.81 25.22 -1.75
CA ILE A 332 8.91 26.11 -2.49
C ILE A 332 7.53 26.11 -1.80
N PRO A 333 6.96 27.26 -1.41
CA PRO A 333 5.64 27.32 -0.81
C PRO A 333 4.53 27.18 -1.86
N ILE A 334 4.33 25.95 -2.35
CA ILE A 334 3.34 25.61 -3.38
C ILE A 334 1.91 25.85 -2.86
N LYS A 335 1.09 26.51 -3.66
CA LYS A 335 -0.33 26.80 -3.38
C LYS A 335 -1.24 26.02 -4.34
N ALA A 336 -2.49 25.79 -3.91
CA ALA A 336 -3.47 25.03 -4.69
C ALA A 336 -3.80 25.62 -6.07
N ASN A 337 -3.50 26.90 -6.31
CA ASN A 337 -3.74 27.60 -7.57
C ASN A 337 -2.47 27.86 -8.39
N ASP A 338 -1.32 27.34 -7.95
CA ASP A 338 -0.07 27.46 -8.70
C ASP A 338 -0.11 26.61 -9.97
N LYS A 339 0.55 27.10 -11.02
CA LYS A 339 0.75 26.35 -12.27
C LYS A 339 2.19 25.84 -12.29
N ILE A 340 2.34 24.52 -12.24
CA ILE A 340 3.65 23.86 -12.25
C ILE A 340 3.97 23.46 -13.70
N PHE A 341 5.20 23.73 -14.13
CA PHE A 341 5.71 23.33 -15.43
C PHE A 341 7.04 22.62 -15.25
N ASP A 342 7.11 21.38 -15.68
CA ASP A 342 8.33 20.59 -15.74
C ASP A 342 8.61 20.23 -17.20
N ALA A 343 9.59 20.90 -17.80
CA ALA A 343 9.99 20.68 -19.19
C ALA A 343 10.67 19.32 -19.41
N CYS A 344 11.13 18.66 -18.33
CA CYS A 344 11.96 17.47 -18.35
C CYS A 344 11.43 16.41 -17.36
N CYS A 345 10.10 16.30 -17.24
CA CYS A 345 9.47 15.55 -16.16
C CYS A 345 9.84 14.08 -16.07
N GLY A 346 10.28 13.47 -17.17
CA GLY A 346 10.60 12.04 -17.21
C GLY A 346 9.41 11.21 -16.71
N THR A 347 9.60 10.46 -15.63
CA THR A 347 8.55 9.67 -14.95
C THR A 347 7.55 10.51 -14.13
N GLY A 348 7.78 11.81 -13.98
CA GLY A 348 6.90 12.73 -13.25
C GLY A 348 7.12 12.70 -11.74
N ALA A 349 8.36 12.59 -11.28
CA ALA A 349 8.69 12.46 -9.86
C ALA A 349 8.54 13.76 -9.03
N PHE A 350 8.44 14.93 -9.68
CA PHE A 350 8.33 16.25 -9.05
C PHE A 350 6.88 16.68 -8.80
#